data_AF-A0A9E2RGQ8-F1
#
_entry.id   AF-A0A9E2RGQ8-F1
#
_cell.length_a   1.000
_cell.length_b   1.000
_cell.length_c   1.000
_cell.angle_alpha   90.00
_cell.angle_beta   90.00
_cell.angle_gamma   90.00
#
_symmetry.space_group_name_H-M   'P 1'
#
loop_
_entity.id
_entity.type
_entity.pdbx_description
1 polymer ?
#
loop_
_entity_poly.entity_id
_entity_poly.type
_entity_poly.pdbx_seq_one_letter_code
_entity_poly.pdbx_strand_id
1 'polypeptide(L)'
;MLRGDTQDRLSGWCRQALRFVFPVECIACGNSLGTDPVPFFCTACWENIRPLRQPACARCDQPFVSPAATTYTPDHQCQHCQERPPAFQRAWTLFPYLPPLREAICSFKYRG
;
A
#
# COMPACT_ATOMS: atom_id res chain seq x y z
N MET A 1 39.54 0.87 -10.02
CA MET A 1 38.11 1.06 -10.35
C MET A 1 37.45 -0.11 -11.10
N LEU A 2 38.10 -1.27 -11.30
CA LEU A 2 37.54 -2.40 -12.10
C LEU A 2 37.01 -3.59 -11.26
N ARG A 3 36.97 -3.48 -9.93
CA ARG A 3 36.55 -4.57 -9.01
C ARG A 3 35.08 -4.51 -8.57
N GLY A 4 34.35 -3.45 -8.90
CA GLY A 4 32.91 -3.30 -8.56
C GLY A 4 31.97 -4.00 -9.56
N ASP A 5 32.28 -3.88 -10.86
CA ASP A 5 31.41 -4.34 -11.96
C ASP A 5 31.15 -5.86 -11.98
N THR A 6 32.15 -6.67 -11.63
CA THR A 6 32.01 -8.14 -11.62
C THR A 6 31.21 -8.64 -10.43
N GLN A 7 31.31 -7.96 -9.29
CA GLN A 7 30.58 -8.30 -8.07
C GLN A 7 29.09 -7.95 -8.20
N ASP A 8 28.78 -6.83 -8.84
CA ASP A 8 27.40 -6.43 -9.16
C ASP A 8 26.74 -7.39 -10.15
N ARG A 9 27.47 -7.82 -11.19
CA ARG A 9 26.98 -8.82 -12.14
C ARG A 9 26.70 -10.17 -11.47
N LEU A 10 27.65 -10.72 -10.72
CA LEU A 10 27.46 -12.00 -10.01
C LEU A 10 26.25 -11.97 -9.08
N SER A 11 26.05 -10.88 -8.33
CA SER A 11 24.89 -10.74 -7.44
C SER A 11 23.56 -10.66 -8.20
N GLY A 12 23.55 -10.01 -9.37
CA GLY A 12 22.39 -9.94 -10.27
C GLY A 12 21.99 -11.32 -10.82
N TRP A 13 22.96 -12.10 -11.30
CA TRP A 13 22.72 -13.45 -11.83
C TRP A 13 22.23 -14.42 -10.74
N CYS A 14 22.83 -14.40 -9.54
CA CYS A 14 22.36 -15.20 -8.41
C CYS A 14 20.91 -14.84 -8.01
N ARG A 15 20.57 -13.55 -7.99
CA ARG A 15 19.19 -13.10 -7.69
C ARG A 15 18.20 -13.58 -8.75
N GLN A 16 18.58 -13.55 -10.02
CA GLN A 16 17.74 -14.01 -11.11
C GLN A 16 17.53 -15.53 -11.07
N ALA A 17 18.59 -16.30 -10.80
CA ALA A 17 18.51 -17.75 -10.64
C ALA A 17 17.65 -18.15 -9.44
N LEU A 18 17.79 -17.46 -8.29
CA LEU A 18 16.94 -17.67 -7.12
C LEU A 18 15.48 -17.37 -7.42
N ARG A 19 15.16 -16.32 -8.18
CA ARG A 19 13.79 -16.01 -8.60
C ARG A 19 13.20 -17.03 -9.59
N PHE A 20 14.04 -17.76 -10.32
CA PHE A 20 13.58 -18.87 -11.16
C PHE A 20 13.26 -20.12 -10.34
N VAL A 21 14.11 -20.47 -9.37
CA VAL A 21 13.90 -21.65 -8.50
C VAL A 21 12.81 -21.39 -7.44
N PHE A 22 12.72 -20.15 -6.96
CA PHE A 22 11.75 -19.68 -5.97
C PHE A 22 10.98 -18.49 -6.56
N PRO A 23 10.01 -18.73 -7.45
CA PRO A 23 9.21 -17.66 -8.03
C PRO A 23 8.47 -16.93 -6.92
N VAL A 24 8.68 -15.61 -6.85
CA VAL A 24 7.87 -14.74 -6.02
C VAL A 24 6.62 -14.42 -6.83
N GLU A 25 5.44 -14.65 -6.28
CA GLU A 25 4.17 -14.38 -6.96
C GLU A 25 3.55 -13.08 -6.45
N CYS A 26 2.79 -12.41 -7.32
CA CYS A 26 1.96 -11.28 -6.94
C CYS A 26 0.89 -11.74 -5.95
N ILE A 27 0.82 -11.13 -4.77
CA ILE A 27 -0.17 -11.53 -3.75
C ILE A 27 -1.62 -11.31 -4.24
N ALA A 28 -1.82 -10.35 -5.15
CA ALA A 28 -3.15 -10.02 -5.67
C ALA A 28 -3.62 -10.94 -6.81
N CYS A 29 -2.76 -11.28 -7.77
CA CYS A 29 -3.15 -12.01 -8.98
C CYS A 29 -2.42 -13.34 -9.21
N GLY A 30 -1.40 -13.67 -8.41
CA GLY A 30 -0.61 -14.90 -8.54
C GLY A 30 0.44 -14.89 -9.65
N ASN A 31 0.52 -13.85 -10.49
CA ASN A 31 1.53 -13.79 -11.55
C ASN A 31 2.94 -13.72 -10.97
N SER A 32 3.89 -14.44 -11.60
CA SER A 32 5.29 -14.40 -11.18
C SER A 32 5.89 -13.00 -11.34
N LEU A 33 6.50 -12.51 -10.27
CA LEU A 33 7.21 -11.24 -10.20
C LEU A 33 8.64 -11.46 -10.67
N GLY A 34 8.95 -10.99 -11.88
CA GLY A 34 10.26 -11.15 -12.49
C GLY A 34 11.26 -10.13 -11.94
N THR A 35 11.12 -8.88 -12.38
CA THR A 35 11.97 -7.74 -12.02
C THR A 35 11.18 -6.56 -11.48
N ASP A 36 9.92 -6.77 -11.11
CA ASP A 36 9.04 -5.71 -10.62
C ASP A 36 9.71 -4.92 -9.48
N PRO A 37 9.70 -3.57 -9.56
CA PRO A 37 10.31 -2.72 -8.54
C PRO A 37 9.48 -2.71 -7.26
N VAL A 38 8.22 -3.14 -7.33
CA VAL A 38 7.28 -3.15 -6.21
C VAL A 38 7.34 -4.52 -5.54
N PRO A 39 7.65 -4.59 -4.23
CA PRO A 39 7.64 -5.85 -3.50
C PRO A 39 6.24 -6.49 -3.51
N PHE A 40 6.17 -7.79 -3.81
CA PHE A 40 4.98 -8.64 -3.69
C PHE A 40 3.75 -8.28 -4.55
N PHE A 41 3.82 -7.23 -5.36
CA PHE A 41 2.78 -6.85 -6.32
C PHE A 41 3.41 -6.67 -7.70
N CYS A 42 2.73 -7.16 -8.74
CA CYS A 42 3.09 -6.76 -10.10
C CYS A 42 2.70 -5.29 -10.32
N THR A 43 3.37 -4.63 -11.27
CA THR A 43 3.07 -3.23 -11.63
C THR A 43 1.59 -2.97 -11.85
N ALA A 44 0.90 -3.82 -12.61
CA ALA A 44 -0.53 -3.69 -12.89
C ALA A 44 -1.41 -3.77 -11.63
N CYS A 45 -1.11 -4.67 -10.70
CA CYS A 45 -1.86 -4.77 -9.45
C CYS A 45 -1.56 -3.60 -8.50
N TRP A 46 -0.31 -3.16 -8.45
CA TRP A 46 0.09 -1.98 -7.68
C TRP A 46 -0.63 -0.72 -8.19
N GLU A 47 -0.69 -0.56 -9.51
CA GLU A 47 -1.41 0.52 -10.18
C GLU A 47 -2.92 0.45 -10.00
N ASN A 48 -3.50 -0.56 -9.35
CA ASN A 48 -4.91 -0.59 -8.98
C ASN A 48 -5.17 -0.16 -7.53
N ILE A 49 -4.12 -0.09 -6.69
CA ILE A 49 -4.24 0.41 -5.33
C ILE A 49 -4.37 1.93 -5.40
N ARG A 50 -5.54 2.45 -5.02
CA ARG A 50 -5.84 3.88 -5.06
C ARG A 50 -5.57 4.50 -3.69
N PRO A 51 -4.77 5.58 -3.61
CA PRO A 51 -4.64 6.36 -2.38
C PRO A 51 -6.00 6.82 -1.87
N LEU A 52 -6.13 6.98 -0.55
CA LEU A 52 -7.32 7.57 0.05
C LEU A 52 -7.50 8.99 -0.50
N ARG A 53 -8.70 9.30 -0.98
CA ARG A 53 -9.03 10.62 -1.53
C ARG A 53 -9.83 11.42 -0.51
N GLN A 54 -9.56 12.72 -0.50
CA GLN A 54 -10.40 13.71 0.18
C GLN A 54 -11.77 13.82 -0.53
N PRO A 55 -12.83 14.22 0.18
CA PRO A 55 -12.84 14.74 1.56
C PRO A 55 -12.90 13.66 2.64
N ALA A 56 -12.19 13.88 3.74
CA ALA A 56 -12.17 13.00 4.91
C ALA A 56 -12.23 13.80 6.22
N CYS A 57 -12.57 13.13 7.31
CA CYS A 57 -12.63 13.71 8.65
C CYS A 57 -11.26 14.28 9.05
N ALA A 58 -11.23 15.55 9.47
CA ALA A 58 -10.00 16.23 9.87
C ALA A 58 -9.25 15.58 11.06
N ARG A 59 -9.96 14.74 11.85
CA ARG A 59 -9.42 14.03 13.01
C ARG A 59 -9.07 12.58 12.73
N CYS A 60 -10.02 11.74 12.32
CA CYS A 60 -9.79 10.30 12.13
C CYS A 60 -9.49 9.88 10.69
N ASP A 61 -9.51 10.81 9.73
CA ASP A 61 -9.28 10.56 8.30
C ASP A 61 -10.31 9.59 7.65
N GLN A 62 -11.46 9.39 8.30
CA GLN A 62 -12.58 8.64 7.73
C GLN A 62 -13.14 9.40 6.51
N PRO A 63 -13.23 8.78 5.32
CA PRO A 63 -13.77 9.42 4.13
C PRO A 63 -15.23 9.84 4.31
N PHE A 64 -15.58 11.01 3.79
CA PHE A 64 -16.96 11.44 3.68
C PHE A 64 -17.58 10.94 2.37
N VAL A 65 -18.88 10.62 2.41
CA VAL A 65 -19.63 10.17 1.23
C VAL A 65 -19.82 11.32 0.24
N SER A 66 -20.05 12.54 0.75
CA SER A 66 -20.27 13.72 -0.07
C SER A 66 -18.98 14.50 -0.31
N PRO A 67 -18.63 14.83 -1.56
CA PRO A 67 -17.53 15.74 -1.88
C PRO A 67 -17.70 17.13 -1.25
N ALA A 68 -18.93 17.55 -0.98
CA ALA A 68 -19.24 18.87 -0.42
C ALA A 68 -18.97 18.98 1.10
N ALA A 69 -18.69 17.85 1.77
CA ALA A 69 -18.58 17.78 3.22
C ALA A 69 -17.52 18.75 3.80
N THR A 70 -16.46 19.03 3.05
CA THR A 70 -15.39 19.94 3.48
C THR A 70 -15.32 21.23 2.65
N THR A 71 -16.29 21.50 1.77
CA THR A 71 -16.27 22.68 0.90
C THR A 71 -16.37 23.99 1.69
N TYR A 72 -17.29 24.06 2.66
CA TYR A 72 -17.50 25.24 3.51
C TYR A 72 -16.91 25.07 4.91
N THR A 73 -16.43 23.86 5.23
CA THR A 73 -15.86 23.54 6.54
C THR A 73 -14.66 22.61 6.33
N PRO A 74 -13.48 23.15 5.99
CA PRO A 74 -12.29 22.35 5.67
C PRO A 74 -11.88 21.38 6.80
N ASP A 75 -12.09 21.78 8.05
CA ASP A 75 -11.77 20.99 9.25
C ASP A 75 -12.97 20.17 9.77
N HIS A 76 -13.90 19.80 8.88
CA HIS A 76 -15.09 19.05 9.28
C HIS A 76 -14.73 17.73 9.97
N GLN A 77 -15.27 17.52 11.18
CA GLN A 77 -15.11 16.29 11.93
C GLN A 77 -16.37 15.43 11.77
N CYS A 78 -16.19 14.13 11.56
CA CYS A 78 -17.32 13.20 11.52
C CYS A 78 -18.05 13.13 12.88
N GLN A 79 -19.32 12.72 12.86
CA GLN A 79 -20.16 12.60 14.06
C GLN A 79 -19.48 11.80 15.18
N HIS A 80 -18.85 10.66 14.85
CA HIS A 80 -18.14 9.83 15.83
C HIS A 80 -17.02 10.58 16.56
N CYS A 81 -16.23 11.38 15.85
CA CYS A 81 -15.16 12.17 16.46
C CYS A 81 -15.67 13.31 17.34
N GLN A 82 -16.87 13.83 17.06
CA GLN A 82 -17.50 14.88 17.87
C GLN A 82 -18.12 14.30 19.14
N GLU A 83 -18.87 13.20 19.02
CA GLU A 83 -19.55 12.56 20.16
C GLU A 83 -18.57 11.84 21.10
N ARG A 84 -17.55 11.20 20.54
CA ARG A 84 -16.55 10.44 21.28
C ARG A 84 -15.15 10.79 20.77
N PRO A 85 -14.61 11.95 21.18
CA PRO A 85 -13.26 12.38 20.86
C PRO A 85 -12.21 11.28 21.09
N PRO A 86 -11.50 10.78 20.06
CA PRO A 86 -10.42 9.83 20.28
C PRO A 86 -9.23 10.47 21.01
N ALA A 87 -8.38 9.68 21.69
CA ALA A 87 -7.23 10.19 22.43
C ALA A 87 -6.10 10.78 21.57
N PHE A 88 -6.24 10.75 20.24
CA PHE A 88 -5.31 11.36 19.29
C PHE A 88 -5.88 12.65 18.67
N GLN A 89 -4.98 13.50 18.18
CA GLN A 89 -5.32 14.76 17.52
C GLN A 89 -5.63 14.58 16.05
N ARG A 90 -4.87 13.72 15.35
CA ARG A 90 -5.07 13.43 13.93
C ARG A 90 -4.55 12.03 13.57
N ALA A 91 -5.25 11.38 12.65
CA ALA A 91 -4.80 10.18 11.94
C ALA A 91 -4.51 10.52 10.47
N TRP A 92 -3.65 9.71 9.84
CA TRP A 92 -3.36 9.79 8.40
C TRP A 92 -3.45 8.41 7.78
N THR A 93 -4.22 8.30 6.70
CA THR A 93 -4.48 7.06 5.99
C THR A 93 -4.04 7.20 4.55
N LEU A 94 -2.98 6.49 4.16
CA LEU A 94 -2.48 6.51 2.78
C LEU A 94 -3.40 5.77 1.82
N PHE A 95 -3.93 4.63 2.25
CA PHE A 95 -4.74 3.75 1.43
C PHE A 95 -5.94 3.21 2.22
N PRO A 96 -7.11 3.05 1.58
CA PRO A 96 -8.24 2.41 2.23
C PRO A 96 -7.95 0.92 2.46
N TYR A 97 -8.55 0.35 3.50
CA TYR A 97 -8.45 -1.09 3.82
C TYR A 97 -9.34 -1.96 2.91
N LEU A 98 -9.06 -1.90 1.60
CA LEU A 98 -9.79 -2.58 0.53
C LEU A 98 -8.85 -3.54 -0.23
N PRO A 99 -9.38 -4.50 -1.02
CA PRO A 99 -8.56 -5.30 -1.91
C PRO A 99 -7.82 -4.42 -2.93
N PRO A 100 -6.63 -4.83 -3.39
CA PRO A 100 -5.91 -6.03 -2.98
C PRO A 100 -5.08 -5.86 -1.68
N LEU A 101 -4.97 -4.63 -1.17
CA LEU A 101 -4.10 -4.32 -0.02
C LEU A 101 -4.55 -5.03 1.27
N ARG A 102 -5.85 -5.11 1.51
CA ARG A 102 -6.42 -5.86 2.64
C ARG A 102 -5.98 -7.32 2.62
N GLU A 103 -6.07 -7.97 1.47
CA GLU A 103 -5.72 -9.39 1.31
C GLU A 103 -4.23 -9.59 1.54
N ALA A 104 -3.38 -8.67 1.05
CA ALA A 104 -1.96 -8.70 1.31
C ALA A 104 -1.62 -8.52 2.81
N ILE A 105 -2.27 -7.57 3.49
CA ILE A 105 -2.10 -7.38 4.95
C ILE A 105 -2.53 -8.65 5.70
N CYS A 106 -3.66 -9.25 5.34
CA CYS A 106 -4.11 -10.49 5.95
C CYS A 106 -3.16 -11.67 5.68
N SER A 107 -2.67 -11.82 4.45
CA SER A 107 -1.71 -12.87 4.09
C SER A 107 -0.44 -12.72 4.92
N PHE A 108 0.12 -11.52 4.99
CA PHE A 108 1.29 -11.23 5.82
C PHE A 108 1.04 -11.51 7.31
N LYS A 109 -0.12 -11.11 7.84
CA LYS A 109 -0.42 -11.28 9.27
C LYS A 109 -0.66 -12.74 9.67
N TYR A 110 -1.23 -13.55 8.78
CA TYR A 110 -1.78 -14.86 9.16
C TYR A 110 -1.21 -16.06 8.40
N ARG A 111 -0.50 -15.86 7.28
CA ARG A 111 -0.12 -16.96 6.37
C ARG A 111 1.37 -17.14 6.15
N GLY A 112 2.22 -16.23 6.65
CA GLY A 112 3.69 -16.40 6.70
C GLY A 112 4.32 -16.66 5.34
#